data_AF-A0A662LMZ5-F1
#
_entry.id   AF-A0A662LMZ5-F1
#
_cell.length_a   1.000
_cell.length_b   1.000
_cell.length_c   1.000
_cell.angle_alpha   90.00
_cell.angle_beta   90.00
_cell.angle_gamma   90.00
#
_symmetry.space_group_name_H-M   'P 1'
#
loop_
_entity.id
_entity.type
_entity.pdbx_description
1 polymer ?
#
loop_
_entity_poly.entity_id
_entity_poly.type
_entity_poly.pdbx_seq_one_letter_code
_entity_poly.pdbx_strand_id
1 'polypeptide(L)'
;MDMKQDEITTLHDLCIDKKKLMKTVSDAAENRPVSVIMPMLYREIKNDALEDIIKGLNKCTYLNEVVIPLAAKDEKQFRQVKRFFKSLEIPNLVMWCNGPKVEKVLKELKGSGLDLLKYRGKGRDVWLAMGIASLDSYAIALHDADVLHYDKMIPTKLLYPIVEPELDFKFNKGYYARVNIEKRVIYGRVFRLFLHPLLRAFVDNMGYETEFVRFLRSFRYPIAGEFALTSDLARDVDLPGDWGIEIGIMA
;
A
#
# COMPACT_ATOMS: atom_id res chain seq x y z
N MET A 1 -17.59 -20.51 -0.52
CA MET A 1 -16.84 -20.09 -1.71
C MET A 1 -17.45 -18.76 -2.13
N ASP A 2 -16.74 -17.66 -1.89
CA ASP A 2 -17.29 -16.32 -2.09
C ASP A 2 -16.88 -15.84 -3.49
N MET A 3 -17.65 -16.29 -4.49
CA MET A 3 -17.48 -15.95 -5.91
C MET A 3 -18.44 -14.83 -6.34
N LYS A 4 -18.86 -13.99 -5.39
CA LYS A 4 -19.80 -12.91 -5.66
C LYS A 4 -19.07 -11.70 -6.21
N GLN A 5 -19.49 -11.25 -7.37
CA GLN A 5 -19.19 -9.93 -7.89
C GLN A 5 -20.22 -8.95 -7.32
N ASP A 6 -19.75 -7.89 -6.68
CA ASP A 6 -20.58 -6.80 -6.13
C ASP A 6 -20.28 -5.50 -6.91
N GLU A 7 -20.60 -4.34 -6.34
CA GLU A 7 -20.39 -3.03 -6.98
C GLU A 7 -18.91 -2.74 -7.31
N ILE A 8 -17.99 -3.29 -6.51
CA ILE A 8 -16.55 -3.21 -6.77
C ILE A 8 -16.08 -4.48 -7.48
N THR A 9 -15.40 -4.28 -8.62
CA THR A 9 -14.87 -5.39 -9.39
C THR A 9 -13.88 -6.20 -8.59
N THR A 10 -14.14 -7.51 -8.48
CA THR A 10 -13.30 -8.44 -7.76
C THR A 10 -12.52 -9.32 -8.72
N LEU A 11 -11.19 -9.20 -8.72
CA LEU A 11 -10.31 -10.17 -9.38
C LEU A 11 -10.09 -11.37 -8.47
N HIS A 12 -10.80 -12.46 -8.76
CA HIS A 12 -10.74 -13.67 -7.96
C HIS A 12 -9.42 -14.43 -8.12
N ASP A 13 -8.82 -14.82 -7.00
CA ASP A 13 -7.63 -15.68 -6.94
C ASP A 13 -7.99 -17.17 -7.05
N LEU A 14 -8.63 -17.55 -8.16
CA LEU A 14 -9.07 -18.93 -8.41
C LEU A 14 -8.25 -19.54 -9.54
N CYS A 15 -7.44 -20.55 -9.20
CA CYS A 15 -6.64 -21.30 -10.18
C CYS A 15 -5.76 -20.42 -11.08
N ILE A 16 -5.29 -19.27 -10.56
CA ILE A 16 -4.45 -18.34 -11.33
C ILE A 16 -3.14 -19.03 -11.73
N ASP A 17 -2.82 -19.00 -13.02
CA ASP A 17 -1.48 -19.31 -13.50
C ASP A 17 -0.53 -18.17 -13.11
N LYS A 18 0.18 -18.38 -12.01
CA LYS A 18 1.15 -17.42 -11.46
C LYS A 18 2.21 -17.02 -12.48
N LYS A 19 2.67 -17.93 -13.34
CA LYS A 19 3.71 -17.64 -14.34
C LYS A 19 3.17 -16.73 -15.43
N LYS A 20 1.98 -17.04 -15.95
CA LYS A 20 1.31 -16.21 -16.95
C LYS A 20 1.02 -14.81 -16.41
N LEU A 21 0.51 -14.72 -15.19
CA LEU A 21 0.20 -13.43 -14.55
C LEU A 21 1.46 -12.58 -14.37
N MET A 22 2.53 -13.15 -13.81
CA MET A 22 3.80 -12.45 -13.66
C MET A 22 4.39 -12.00 -15.00
N LYS A 23 4.31 -12.85 -16.03
CA LYS A 23 4.75 -12.48 -17.39
C LYS A 23 3.95 -11.29 -17.91
N THR A 24 2.62 -11.31 -17.78
CA THR A 24 1.75 -10.23 -18.24
C THR A 24 2.10 -8.90 -17.56
N VAL A 25 2.30 -8.92 -16.24
CA VAL A 25 2.76 -7.74 -15.49
C VAL A 25 4.14 -7.28 -15.93
N SER A 26 5.07 -8.22 -16.18
CA SER A 26 6.41 -7.90 -16.66
C SER A 26 6.41 -7.24 -18.03
N ASP A 27 5.66 -7.81 -18.98
CA ASP A 27 5.54 -7.29 -20.35
C ASP A 27 4.91 -5.89 -20.34
N ALA A 28 3.88 -5.66 -19.49
CA ALA A 28 3.27 -4.35 -19.32
C ALA A 28 4.23 -3.33 -18.65
N ALA A 29 5.04 -3.78 -17.69
CA ALA A 29 5.96 -2.92 -16.94
C ALA A 29 7.08 -2.32 -17.82
N GLU A 30 7.38 -2.91 -18.98
CA GLU A 30 8.33 -2.34 -19.95
C GLU A 30 7.92 -0.93 -20.43
N ASN A 31 6.61 -0.69 -20.57
CA ASN A 31 6.06 0.61 -21.01
C ASN A 31 5.35 1.36 -19.88
N ARG A 32 5.03 0.67 -18.79
CA ARG A 32 4.35 1.21 -17.60
C ARG A 32 5.17 0.89 -16.36
N PRO A 33 6.28 1.60 -16.10
CA PRO A 33 7.19 1.29 -15.00
C PRO A 33 6.44 1.24 -13.67
N VAL A 34 6.84 0.33 -12.79
CA VAL A 34 6.14 0.13 -11.51
C VAL A 34 7.07 0.17 -10.32
N SER A 35 6.58 0.71 -9.22
CA SER A 35 7.29 0.76 -7.94
C SER A 35 6.47 0.17 -6.81
N VAL A 36 7.18 -0.20 -5.76
CA VAL A 36 6.58 -0.61 -4.49
C VAL A 36 6.98 0.39 -3.41
N ILE A 37 6.00 0.89 -2.66
CA ILE A 37 6.18 1.63 -1.42
C ILE A 37 5.97 0.67 -0.25
N MET A 38 6.99 0.54 0.60
CA MET A 38 6.92 -0.27 1.81
C MET A 38 7.25 0.60 3.03
N PRO A 39 6.25 1.25 3.65
CA PRO A 39 6.48 2.08 4.82
C PRO A 39 6.87 1.25 6.02
N MET A 40 7.84 1.74 6.78
CA MET A 40 8.31 1.03 7.97
C MET A 40 8.77 1.96 9.10
N LEU A 41 8.63 1.45 10.31
CA LEU A 41 9.26 1.96 11.52
C LEU A 41 10.58 1.22 11.75
N TYR A 42 11.59 1.90 12.30
CA TYR A 42 12.87 1.26 12.63
C TYR A 42 12.72 -0.04 13.45
N ARG A 43 11.74 -0.10 14.38
CA ARG A 43 11.51 -1.28 15.22
C ARG A 43 11.19 -2.55 14.41
N GLU A 44 10.65 -2.40 13.21
CA GLU A 44 10.23 -3.50 12.34
C GLU A 44 11.43 -4.18 11.67
N ILE A 45 12.62 -3.58 11.69
CA ILE A 45 13.86 -4.19 11.15
C ILE A 45 14.18 -5.57 11.79
N LYS A 46 13.63 -5.84 12.98
CA LYS A 46 13.80 -7.11 13.70
C LYS A 46 12.72 -8.14 13.41
N ASN A 47 11.75 -7.81 12.55
CA ASN A 47 10.67 -8.72 12.20
C ASN A 47 11.19 -9.76 11.21
N ASP A 48 11.01 -11.04 11.55
CA ASP A 48 11.39 -12.18 10.70
C ASP A 48 10.73 -12.10 9.30
N ALA A 49 9.54 -11.49 9.22
CA ALA A 49 8.82 -11.30 7.95
C ALA A 49 9.60 -10.49 6.91
N LEU A 50 10.50 -9.58 7.32
CA LEU A 50 11.23 -8.72 6.38
C LEU A 50 12.17 -9.52 5.47
N GLU A 51 12.78 -10.58 5.97
CA GLU A 51 13.64 -11.42 5.12
C GLU A 51 12.83 -12.11 4.02
N ASP A 52 11.63 -12.58 4.34
CA ASP A 52 10.74 -13.21 3.38
C ASP A 52 10.14 -12.18 2.40
N ILE A 53 9.90 -10.95 2.86
CA ILE A 53 9.54 -9.84 1.99
C ILE A 53 10.65 -9.56 0.97
N ILE A 54 11.91 -9.44 1.40
CA ILE A 54 13.06 -9.23 0.51
C ILE A 54 13.19 -10.38 -0.50
N LYS A 55 13.10 -11.64 -0.06
CA LYS A 55 13.11 -12.81 -0.95
C LYS A 55 11.97 -12.81 -1.95
N GLY A 56 10.78 -12.31 -1.56
CA GLY A 56 9.62 -12.18 -2.43
C GLY A 56 9.80 -11.06 -3.46
N LEU A 57 10.24 -9.88 -3.00
CA LEU A 57 10.52 -8.73 -3.85
C LEU A 57 11.61 -9.03 -4.87
N ASN A 58 12.73 -9.65 -4.50
CA ASN A 58 13.80 -10.00 -5.45
C ASN A 58 13.33 -10.94 -6.60
N LYS A 59 12.19 -11.62 -6.44
CA LYS A 59 11.59 -12.43 -7.53
C LYS A 59 10.69 -11.61 -8.47
N CYS A 60 10.44 -10.35 -8.17
CA CYS A 60 9.64 -9.41 -8.96
C CYS A 60 10.56 -8.59 -9.86
N THR A 61 11.15 -9.23 -10.87
CA THR A 61 12.14 -8.63 -11.77
C THR A 61 11.59 -7.49 -12.64
N TYR A 62 10.28 -7.27 -12.64
CA TYR A 62 9.59 -6.18 -13.34
C TYR A 62 9.53 -4.89 -12.52
N LEU A 63 9.90 -4.92 -11.23
CA LEU A 63 9.88 -3.72 -10.39
C LEU A 63 11.02 -2.78 -10.78
N ASN A 64 10.67 -1.52 -11.02
CA ASN A 64 11.61 -0.47 -11.35
C ASN A 64 12.36 -0.02 -10.08
N GLU A 65 11.64 0.13 -8.97
CA GLU A 65 12.22 0.46 -7.66
C GLU A 65 11.36 0.03 -6.47
N VAL A 66 12.00 -0.02 -5.30
CA VAL A 66 11.34 -0.15 -4.00
C VAL A 66 11.65 1.10 -3.14
N VAL A 67 10.62 1.88 -2.83
CA VAL A 67 10.71 3.07 -1.98
C VAL A 67 10.33 2.71 -0.54
N ILE A 68 11.22 3.00 0.39
CA ILE A 68 11.09 2.60 1.79
C ILE A 68 11.05 3.88 2.65
N PRO A 69 9.86 4.47 2.86
CA PRO A 69 9.72 5.56 3.81
C PRO A 69 9.92 5.04 5.24
N LEU A 70 10.95 5.56 5.89
CA LEU A 70 11.43 5.13 7.19
C LEU A 70 11.30 6.26 8.22
N ALA A 71 10.61 5.95 9.32
CA ALA A 71 10.71 6.70 10.56
C ALA A 71 11.77 6.09 11.49
N ALA A 72 12.83 6.85 11.76
CA ALA A 72 13.97 6.47 12.60
C ALA A 72 14.38 7.61 13.54
N LYS A 73 14.87 7.28 14.74
CA LYS A 73 15.19 8.31 15.77
C LYS A 73 16.50 9.04 15.50
N ASP A 74 17.48 8.37 14.89
CA ASP A 74 18.82 8.89 14.72
C ASP A 74 19.50 8.30 13.47
N GLU A 75 20.66 8.86 13.12
CA GLU A 75 21.40 8.46 11.92
C GLU A 75 21.94 7.02 12.03
N LYS A 76 22.21 6.53 13.25
CA LYS A 76 22.69 5.16 13.46
C LYS A 76 21.61 4.15 13.07
N GLN A 77 20.36 4.39 13.46
CA GLN A 77 19.19 3.60 13.06
C GLN A 77 19.00 3.64 11.54
N PHE A 78 19.05 4.83 10.94
CA PHE A 78 18.96 4.97 9.47
C PHE A 78 20.04 4.17 8.73
N ARG A 79 21.31 4.26 9.17
CA ARG A 79 22.43 3.51 8.57
C ARG A 79 22.27 1.99 8.75
N GLN A 80 21.64 1.53 9.81
CA GLN A 80 21.34 0.10 10.00
C GLN A 80 20.31 -0.37 8.98
N VAL A 81 19.18 0.35 8.83
CA VAL A 81 18.14 0.02 7.85
C VAL A 81 18.69 0.07 6.44
N LYS A 82 19.45 1.10 6.08
CA LYS A 82 20.10 1.21 4.77
C LYS A 82 21.04 0.04 4.47
N ARG A 83 21.73 -0.50 5.48
CA ARG A 83 22.58 -1.69 5.32
C ARG A 83 21.75 -2.96 5.15
N PHE A 84 20.65 -3.09 5.88
CA PHE A 84 19.74 -4.22 5.79
C PHE A 84 19.18 -4.37 4.37
N PHE A 85 18.69 -3.29 3.77
CA PHE A 85 18.14 -3.31 2.41
C PHE A 85 19.16 -3.39 1.28
N LYS A 86 20.47 -3.50 1.58
CA LYS A 86 21.46 -3.82 0.53
C LYS A 86 21.30 -5.21 -0.07
N SER A 87 20.55 -6.10 0.59
CA SER A 87 20.20 -7.42 0.06
C SER A 87 19.05 -7.42 -0.95
N LEU A 88 18.35 -6.28 -1.12
CA LEU A 88 17.44 -6.10 -2.25
C LEU A 88 18.27 -5.98 -3.53
N GLU A 89 18.01 -6.88 -4.47
CA GLU A 89 18.62 -6.88 -5.80
C GLU A 89 17.98 -5.80 -6.70
N ILE A 90 16.75 -5.38 -6.35
CA ILE A 90 16.02 -4.30 -7.01
C ILE A 90 16.56 -2.95 -6.52
N PRO A 91 16.66 -1.94 -7.41
CA PRO A 91 16.92 -0.56 -7.00
C PRO A 91 16.00 -0.15 -5.84
N ASN A 92 16.56 0.41 -4.78
CA ASN A 92 15.78 0.81 -3.62
C ASN A 92 16.21 2.16 -3.05
N LEU A 93 15.22 2.90 -2.55
CA LEU A 93 15.39 4.20 -1.94
C LEU A 93 14.86 4.16 -0.50
N VAL A 94 15.78 4.14 0.47
CA VAL A 94 15.43 4.31 1.89
C VAL A 94 15.33 5.80 2.21
N MET A 95 14.11 6.29 2.42
CA MET A 95 13.81 7.70 2.75
C MET A 95 13.71 7.88 4.27
N TRP A 96 14.63 8.63 4.89
CA TRP A 96 14.50 8.98 6.31
C TRP A 96 13.51 10.15 6.48
N CYS A 97 12.22 9.84 6.58
CA CYS A 97 11.12 10.81 6.49
C CYS A 97 11.13 11.84 7.63
N ASN A 98 11.58 11.46 8.82
CA ASN A 98 11.78 12.36 9.95
C ASN A 98 13.26 12.73 10.16
N GLY A 99 14.08 12.62 9.10
CA GLY A 99 15.50 12.95 9.13
C GLY A 99 15.77 14.42 8.83
N PRO A 100 16.97 14.95 9.16
CA PRO A 100 17.28 16.38 9.04
C PRO A 100 17.09 16.97 7.63
N LYS A 101 17.39 16.19 6.59
CA LYS A 101 17.26 16.64 5.19
C LYS A 101 15.79 16.80 4.78
N VAL A 102 14.95 15.82 5.10
CA VAL A 102 13.51 15.87 4.80
C VAL A 102 12.86 16.95 5.65
N GLU A 103 13.17 17.03 6.95
CA GLU A 103 12.64 18.10 7.80
C GLU A 103 12.99 19.50 7.31
N LYS A 104 14.19 19.70 6.74
CA LYS A 104 14.57 20.98 6.14
C LYS A 104 13.65 21.35 4.98
N VAL A 105 13.43 20.41 4.04
CA VAL A 105 12.51 20.61 2.91
C VAL A 105 11.09 20.87 3.39
N LEU A 106 10.61 20.12 4.38
CA LEU A 106 9.26 20.32 4.94
C LEU A 106 9.10 21.71 5.60
N LYS A 107 10.16 22.26 6.21
CA LYS A 107 10.15 23.63 6.76
C LYS A 107 10.10 24.69 5.67
N GLU A 108 10.82 24.47 4.57
CA GLU A 108 10.77 25.35 3.38
C GLU A 108 9.36 25.34 2.76
N LEU A 109 8.76 24.16 2.58
CA LEU A 109 7.38 24.00 2.09
C LEU A 109 6.35 24.68 2.99
N LYS A 110 6.52 24.60 4.31
CA LYS A 110 5.68 25.33 5.27
C LYS A 110 5.74 26.84 5.04
N GLY A 111 6.92 27.38 4.73
CA GLY A 111 7.09 28.79 4.36
C GLY A 111 6.32 29.19 3.09
N SER A 112 6.13 28.24 2.17
CA SER A 112 5.36 28.41 0.92
C SER A 112 3.86 28.11 1.06
N GLY A 113 3.35 27.89 2.27
CA GLY A 113 1.93 27.65 2.55
C GLY A 113 1.51 26.17 2.65
N LEU A 114 2.43 25.23 2.46
CA LEU A 114 2.15 23.80 2.59
C LEU A 114 2.72 23.23 3.91
N ASP A 115 1.94 23.31 4.98
CA ASP A 115 2.35 22.83 6.31
C ASP A 115 2.11 21.31 6.49
N LEU A 116 3.05 20.50 6.01
CA LEU A 116 3.06 19.04 6.24
C LEU A 116 3.64 18.67 7.63
N LEU A 117 4.30 19.61 8.32
CA LEU A 117 4.90 19.36 9.63
C LEU A 117 3.85 19.21 10.74
N LYS A 118 2.62 19.69 10.50
CA LYS A 118 1.47 19.46 11.39
C LYS A 118 1.08 17.98 11.48
N TYR A 119 1.43 17.17 10.47
CA TYR A 119 1.18 15.75 10.44
C TYR A 119 2.38 14.94 10.93
N ARG A 120 2.09 13.83 11.61
CA ARG A 120 3.08 12.84 12.05
C ARG A 120 2.50 11.44 11.87
N GLY A 121 3.31 10.54 11.31
CA GLY A 121 2.96 9.13 11.20
C GLY A 121 3.05 8.60 9.77
N LYS A 122 2.47 7.42 9.58
CA LYS A 122 2.51 6.66 8.33
C LYS A 122 1.92 7.48 7.17
N GLY A 123 0.85 8.26 7.39
CA GLY A 123 0.18 9.06 6.36
C GLY A 123 1.12 9.99 5.62
N ARG A 124 1.77 10.89 6.35
CA ARG A 124 2.76 11.83 5.79
C ARG A 124 3.93 11.10 5.13
N ASP A 125 4.44 10.05 5.76
CA ASP A 125 5.61 9.34 5.25
C ASP A 125 5.29 8.60 3.93
N VAL A 126 4.08 8.03 3.81
CA VAL A 126 3.54 7.46 2.57
C VAL A 126 3.29 8.53 1.51
N TRP A 127 2.68 9.67 1.88
CA TRP A 127 2.44 10.77 0.95
C TRP A 127 3.74 11.26 0.30
N LEU A 128 4.81 11.43 1.10
CA LEU A 128 6.13 11.79 0.60
C LEU A 128 6.69 10.73 -0.36
N ALA A 129 6.58 9.44 0.00
CA ALA A 129 7.04 8.36 -0.85
C ALA A 129 6.25 8.24 -2.16
N MET A 130 4.93 8.47 -2.12
CA MET A 130 4.09 8.50 -3.32
C MET A 130 4.49 9.62 -4.26
N GLY A 131 4.79 10.81 -3.74
CA GLY A 131 5.31 11.92 -4.54
C GLY A 131 6.61 11.58 -5.25
N ILE A 132 7.54 10.88 -4.57
CA ILE A 132 8.80 10.42 -5.17
C ILE A 132 8.57 9.31 -6.20
N ALA A 133 7.85 8.26 -5.84
CA ALA A 133 7.56 7.12 -6.71
C ALA A 133 6.83 7.54 -7.99
N SER A 134 5.97 8.56 -7.90
CA SER A 134 5.20 9.10 -9.05
C SER A 134 6.05 9.82 -10.10
N LEU A 135 7.33 10.09 -9.82
CA LEU A 135 8.23 10.74 -10.79
C LEU A 135 8.62 9.78 -11.92
N ASP A 136 8.89 8.53 -11.57
CA ASP A 136 9.48 7.54 -12.49
C ASP A 136 8.60 6.29 -12.69
N SER A 137 7.47 6.21 -11.99
CA SER A 137 6.53 5.08 -12.11
C SER A 137 5.22 5.50 -12.78
N TYR A 138 4.62 4.58 -13.54
CA TYR A 138 3.23 4.64 -13.98
C TYR A 138 2.27 4.13 -12.91
N ALA A 139 2.63 3.03 -12.22
CA ALA A 139 1.82 2.45 -11.15
C ALA A 139 2.65 2.21 -9.90
N ILE A 140 2.00 2.39 -8.74
CA ILE A 140 2.61 2.32 -7.43
C ILE A 140 1.79 1.34 -6.60
N ALA A 141 2.43 0.29 -6.09
CA ALA A 141 1.83 -0.58 -5.09
C ALA A 141 2.33 -0.21 -3.70
N LEU A 142 1.45 -0.28 -2.70
CA LEU A 142 1.77 -0.13 -1.29
C LEU A 142 1.43 -1.42 -0.55
N HIS A 143 2.35 -1.87 0.31
CA HIS A 143 2.06 -2.93 1.28
C HIS A 143 2.85 -2.71 2.56
N ASP A 144 2.37 -3.31 3.66
CA ASP A 144 3.02 -3.20 4.96
C ASP A 144 4.33 -4.00 5.03
N ALA A 145 5.21 -3.59 5.95
CA ALA A 145 6.50 -4.23 6.22
C ALA A 145 6.41 -5.44 7.17
N ASP A 146 5.21 -5.85 7.58
CA ASP A 146 4.97 -6.94 8.55
C ASP A 146 4.11 -8.08 7.99
N VAL A 147 3.99 -8.18 6.68
CA VAL A 147 3.24 -9.24 6.00
C VAL A 147 3.94 -10.59 6.18
N LEU A 148 3.36 -11.46 7.03
CA LEU A 148 3.97 -12.74 7.44
C LEU A 148 4.11 -13.78 6.32
N HIS A 149 3.14 -13.86 5.41
CA HIS A 149 3.12 -14.85 4.32
C HIS A 149 3.40 -14.18 2.99
N TYR A 150 4.49 -13.41 2.95
CA TYR A 150 4.83 -12.63 1.78
C TYR A 150 5.30 -13.52 0.63
N ASP A 151 4.72 -13.28 -0.55
CA ASP A 151 5.26 -13.80 -1.79
C ASP A 151 5.18 -12.76 -2.91
N LYS A 152 5.92 -13.01 -3.99
CA LYS A 152 5.93 -12.18 -5.20
C LYS A 152 4.55 -11.90 -5.81
N MET A 153 3.53 -12.72 -5.50
CA MET A 153 2.19 -12.51 -6.02
C MET A 153 1.47 -11.34 -5.34
N ILE A 154 1.89 -10.91 -4.15
CA ILE A 154 1.27 -9.75 -3.48
C ILE A 154 1.42 -8.49 -4.35
N PRO A 155 2.63 -7.99 -4.66
CA PRO A 155 2.77 -6.83 -5.54
C PRO A 155 2.27 -7.14 -6.96
N THR A 156 2.48 -8.36 -7.48
CA THR A 156 2.03 -8.72 -8.83
C THR A 156 0.51 -8.57 -8.99
N LYS A 157 -0.28 -9.06 -8.02
CA LYS A 157 -1.74 -8.98 -8.06
C LYS A 157 -2.26 -7.58 -7.80
N LEU A 158 -1.56 -6.81 -6.96
CA LEU A 158 -1.89 -5.41 -6.73
C LEU A 158 -1.73 -4.60 -8.02
N LEU A 159 -0.60 -4.79 -8.73
CA LEU A 159 -0.27 -4.03 -9.92
C LEU A 159 -1.01 -4.49 -11.18
N TYR A 160 -1.33 -5.78 -11.31
CA TYR A 160 -1.93 -6.34 -12.53
C TYR A 160 -3.10 -5.54 -13.13
N PRO A 161 -4.21 -5.27 -12.41
CA PRO A 161 -5.32 -4.50 -12.97
C PRO A 161 -4.98 -3.07 -13.36
N ILE A 162 -3.89 -2.53 -12.78
CA ILE A 162 -3.44 -1.16 -13.04
C ILE A 162 -2.57 -1.11 -14.29
N VAL A 163 -1.66 -2.07 -14.44
CA VAL A 163 -0.69 -2.08 -15.55
C VAL A 163 -1.24 -2.69 -16.82
N GLU A 164 -2.20 -3.62 -16.73
CA GLU A 164 -2.82 -4.28 -17.89
C GLU A 164 -3.70 -3.28 -18.66
N PRO A 165 -3.33 -2.87 -19.90
CA PRO A 165 -4.06 -1.85 -20.64
C PRO A 165 -5.53 -2.16 -20.89
N GLU A 166 -5.90 -3.43 -21.03
CA GLU A 166 -7.29 -3.81 -21.30
C GLU A 166 -8.20 -3.71 -20.06
N LEU A 167 -7.62 -3.71 -18.86
CA LEU A 167 -8.40 -3.64 -17.61
C LEU A 167 -8.67 -2.20 -17.15
N ASP A 168 -7.76 -1.27 -17.46
CA ASP A 168 -7.91 0.18 -17.26
C ASP A 168 -8.34 0.61 -15.84
N PHE A 169 -7.94 -0.13 -14.80
CA PHE A 169 -8.19 0.29 -13.42
C PHE A 169 -7.15 1.32 -12.97
N LYS A 170 -7.60 2.35 -12.25
CA LYS A 170 -6.71 3.34 -11.63
C LYS A 170 -6.38 3.06 -10.17
N PHE A 171 -7.16 2.20 -9.52
CA PHE A 171 -7.00 1.84 -8.12
C PHE A 171 -7.36 0.36 -7.92
N ASN A 172 -6.57 -0.32 -7.10
CA ASN A 172 -6.80 -1.71 -6.72
C ASN A 172 -6.49 -1.89 -5.25
N LYS A 173 -7.35 -2.60 -4.52
CA LYS A 173 -7.17 -2.84 -3.09
C LYS A 173 -7.09 -4.33 -2.82
N GLY A 174 -6.00 -4.73 -2.18
CA GLY A 174 -5.79 -6.10 -1.76
C GLY A 174 -6.78 -6.48 -0.66
N TYR A 175 -7.35 -7.67 -0.75
CA TYR A 175 -8.06 -8.27 0.37
C TYR A 175 -7.78 -9.77 0.41
N TYR A 176 -7.66 -10.31 1.63
CA TYR A 176 -7.44 -11.73 1.84
C TYR A 176 -8.06 -12.18 3.16
N ALA A 177 -8.55 -13.42 3.17
CA ALA A 177 -9.12 -14.01 4.37
C ALA A 177 -8.00 -14.25 5.39
N ARG A 178 -8.01 -13.47 6.48
CA ARG A 178 -7.09 -13.68 7.61
C ARG A 178 -7.74 -14.64 8.60
N VAL A 179 -7.45 -15.93 8.46
CA VAL A 179 -7.93 -17.00 9.36
C VAL A 179 -6.73 -17.82 9.84
N ASN A 180 -6.64 -18.04 11.14
CA ASN A 180 -5.71 -19.00 11.71
C ASN A 180 -6.52 -20.25 12.09
N ILE A 181 -6.42 -21.30 11.27
CA ILE A 181 -7.17 -22.55 11.42
C ILE A 181 -6.77 -23.28 12.71
N GLU A 182 -5.47 -23.33 13.01
CA GLU A 182 -4.92 -24.00 14.19
C GLU A 182 -5.45 -23.38 15.49
N LYS A 183 -5.42 -22.05 15.59
CA LYS A 183 -5.92 -21.28 16.73
C LYS A 183 -7.44 -21.06 16.67
N ARG A 184 -8.10 -21.47 15.58
CA ARG A 184 -9.53 -21.21 15.31
C ARG A 184 -9.92 -19.74 15.43
N VAL A 185 -9.03 -18.83 15.02
CA VAL A 185 -9.24 -17.39 15.09
C VAL A 185 -9.50 -16.81 13.70
N ILE A 186 -10.53 -15.98 13.59
CA ILE A 186 -10.78 -15.15 12.41
C ILE A 186 -10.39 -13.71 12.74
N TYR A 187 -9.49 -13.13 11.96
CA TYR A 187 -9.06 -11.74 12.11
C TYR A 187 -10.07 -10.76 11.46
N GLY A 188 -9.71 -9.48 11.35
CA GLY A 188 -10.61 -8.45 10.80
C GLY A 188 -11.72 -8.03 11.76
N ARG A 189 -11.52 -8.19 13.08
CA ARG A 189 -12.52 -7.83 14.11
C ARG A 189 -12.91 -6.35 14.05
N VAL A 190 -11.95 -5.44 13.81
CA VAL A 190 -12.24 -4.00 13.67
C VAL A 190 -13.20 -3.73 12.52
N PHE A 191 -12.99 -4.38 11.37
CA PHE A 191 -13.93 -4.26 10.25
C PHE A 191 -15.30 -4.87 10.59
N ARG A 192 -15.31 -6.15 11.02
CA ARG A 192 -16.54 -6.92 11.22
C ARG A 192 -17.41 -6.44 12.37
N LEU A 193 -16.81 -6.02 13.48
CA LEU A 193 -17.50 -5.72 14.73
C LEU A 193 -17.64 -4.22 15.00
N PHE A 194 -16.93 -3.36 14.24
CA PHE A 194 -17.00 -1.93 14.44
C PHE A 194 -17.29 -1.18 13.14
N LEU A 195 -16.40 -1.21 12.14
CA LEU A 195 -16.55 -0.36 10.95
C LEU A 195 -17.80 -0.70 10.13
N HIS A 196 -18.05 -1.98 9.83
CA HIS A 196 -19.22 -2.37 9.05
C HIS A 196 -20.54 -2.06 9.79
N PRO A 197 -20.70 -2.40 11.09
CA PRO A 197 -21.84 -1.93 11.88
C PRO A 197 -21.98 -0.42 11.96
N LEU A 198 -20.88 0.33 12.07
CA LEU A 198 -20.88 1.80 12.11
C LEU A 198 -21.40 2.41 10.81
N LEU A 199 -20.88 1.94 9.67
CA LEU A 199 -21.36 2.38 8.35
C LEU A 199 -22.84 2.06 8.18
N ARG A 200 -23.30 0.90 8.67
CA ARG A 200 -24.73 0.56 8.66
C ARG A 200 -25.56 1.49 9.55
N ALA A 201 -25.07 1.81 10.75
CA ALA A 201 -25.76 2.73 11.65
C ALA A 201 -25.89 4.14 11.05
N PHE A 202 -24.92 4.61 10.24
CA PHE A 202 -25.06 5.86 9.50
C PHE A 202 -26.20 5.81 8.48
N VAL A 203 -26.32 4.72 7.72
CA VAL A 203 -27.44 4.53 6.78
C VAL A 203 -28.78 4.53 7.51
N ASP A 204 -28.87 3.76 8.60
CA ASP A 204 -30.11 3.63 9.37
C ASP A 204 -30.51 4.97 10.03
N ASN A 205 -29.54 5.77 10.50
CA ASN A 205 -29.79 7.08 11.10
C ASN A 205 -30.11 8.18 10.07
N MET A 206 -29.47 8.16 8.89
CA MET A 206 -29.75 9.14 7.83
C MET A 206 -31.04 8.82 7.07
N GLY A 207 -31.51 7.57 7.10
CA GLY A 207 -32.68 7.11 6.36
C GLY A 207 -32.42 6.86 4.87
N TYR A 208 -31.19 7.08 4.39
CA TYR A 208 -30.74 6.77 3.03
C TYR A 208 -29.24 6.45 3.05
N GLU A 209 -28.77 5.78 2.00
CA GLU A 209 -27.36 5.47 1.83
C GLU A 209 -26.70 6.47 0.87
N THR A 210 -25.72 7.22 1.34
CA THR A 210 -24.93 8.12 0.49
C THR A 210 -24.04 7.30 -0.44
N GLU A 211 -23.69 7.86 -1.61
CA GLU A 211 -22.80 7.18 -2.57
C GLU A 211 -21.45 6.83 -1.95
N PHE A 212 -20.92 7.70 -1.09
CA PHE A 212 -19.68 7.46 -0.36
C PHE A 212 -19.79 6.30 0.63
N VAL A 213 -20.87 6.23 1.42
CA VAL A 213 -21.08 5.10 2.35
C VAL A 213 -21.28 3.80 1.58
N ARG A 214 -22.03 3.84 0.48
CA ARG A 214 -22.21 2.69 -0.42
C ARG A 214 -20.87 2.20 -0.99
N PHE A 215 -20.02 3.13 -1.44
CA PHE A 215 -18.69 2.84 -1.95
C PHE A 215 -17.82 2.15 -0.88
N LEU A 216 -17.71 2.74 0.32
CA LEU A 216 -16.95 2.14 1.43
C LEU A 216 -17.45 0.75 1.83
N ARG A 217 -18.78 0.56 1.87
CA ARG A 217 -19.40 -0.73 2.22
C ARG A 217 -19.22 -1.79 1.14
N SER A 218 -18.99 -1.39 -0.11
CA SER A 218 -18.78 -2.31 -1.23
C SER A 218 -17.39 -2.95 -1.24
N PHE A 219 -16.43 -2.40 -0.48
CA PHE A 219 -15.15 -3.08 -0.25
C PHE A 219 -15.29 -4.20 0.79
N ARG A 220 -14.74 -5.38 0.46
CA ARG A 220 -14.76 -6.55 1.34
C ARG A 220 -13.91 -6.36 2.61
N TYR A 221 -12.77 -5.67 2.51
CA TYR A 221 -11.89 -5.32 3.63
C TYR A 221 -11.27 -3.93 3.43
N PRO A 222 -12.04 -2.84 3.67
CA PRO A 222 -11.61 -1.46 3.42
C PRO A 222 -10.42 -1.02 4.29
N ILE A 223 -10.15 -1.73 5.38
CA ILE A 223 -9.02 -1.43 6.29
C ILE A 223 -7.72 -2.19 5.94
N ALA A 224 -7.67 -2.87 4.79
CA ALA A 224 -6.44 -3.49 4.32
C ALA A 224 -5.41 -2.41 3.94
N GLY A 225 -4.17 -2.58 4.40
CA GLY A 225 -3.04 -1.69 4.12
C GLY A 225 -2.54 -1.80 2.69
N GLU A 226 -2.88 -2.89 2.01
CA GLU A 226 -2.37 -3.24 0.70
C GLU A 226 -3.25 -2.68 -0.42
N PHE A 227 -2.68 -1.81 -1.26
CA PHE A 227 -3.36 -1.25 -2.42
C PHE A 227 -2.36 -0.89 -3.52
N ALA A 228 -2.85 -0.58 -4.71
CA ALA A 228 -2.08 -0.01 -5.80
C ALA A 228 -2.90 1.04 -6.54
N LEU A 229 -2.21 1.97 -7.16
CA LEU A 229 -2.81 3.02 -7.95
C LEU A 229 -1.88 3.52 -9.05
N THR A 230 -2.46 4.20 -10.02
CA THR A 230 -1.69 4.94 -11.02
C THR A 230 -1.08 6.20 -10.42
N SER A 231 0.03 6.68 -11.00
CA SER A 231 0.75 7.86 -10.53
C SER A 231 0.02 9.18 -10.77
N ASP A 232 -0.94 9.26 -11.70
CA ASP A 232 -1.88 10.38 -11.78
C ASP A 232 -2.79 10.41 -10.55
N LEU A 233 -3.44 9.28 -10.24
CA LEU A 233 -4.28 9.18 -9.04
C LEU A 233 -3.48 9.44 -7.76
N ALA A 234 -2.24 8.96 -7.67
CA ALA A 234 -1.36 9.20 -6.54
C ALA A 234 -1.05 10.68 -6.27
N ARG A 235 -1.09 11.51 -7.31
CA ARG A 235 -0.88 12.96 -7.22
C ARG A 235 -2.16 13.74 -6.91
N ASP A 236 -3.32 13.17 -7.24
CA ASP A 236 -4.62 13.82 -7.10
C ASP A 236 -5.33 13.45 -5.78
N VAL A 237 -5.00 12.33 -5.15
CA VAL A 237 -5.63 11.88 -3.90
C VAL A 237 -5.15 12.65 -2.68
N ASP A 238 -6.11 13.12 -1.88
CA ASP A 238 -5.85 13.72 -0.57
C ASP A 238 -5.67 12.63 0.49
N LEU A 239 -4.41 12.28 0.76
CA LEU A 239 -4.11 11.33 1.82
C LEU A 239 -4.18 11.98 3.21
N PRO A 240 -4.87 11.37 4.18
CA PRO A 240 -4.78 11.79 5.57
C PRO A 240 -3.33 11.66 6.03
N GLY A 241 -2.75 12.76 6.53
CA GLY A 241 -1.35 12.81 6.94
C GLY A 241 -1.04 12.01 8.22
N ASP A 242 -2.07 11.56 8.92
CA ASP A 242 -2.03 10.82 10.18
C ASP A 242 -2.34 9.32 9.99
N TRP A 243 -3.29 8.76 10.75
CA TRP A 243 -3.69 7.35 10.68
C TRP A 243 -4.97 7.20 9.88
N GLY A 244 -5.20 6.00 9.32
CA GLY A 244 -6.41 5.72 8.54
C GLY A 244 -6.26 5.96 7.05
N ILE A 245 -5.03 5.93 6.52
CA ILE A 245 -4.73 5.91 5.08
C ILE A 245 -5.60 4.88 4.35
N GLU A 246 -5.82 3.73 4.98
CA GLU A 246 -6.52 2.60 4.39
C GLU A 246 -7.95 2.95 3.96
N ILE A 247 -8.61 3.85 4.70
CA ILE A 247 -9.92 4.42 4.38
C ILE A 247 -9.78 5.75 3.65
N GLY A 248 -8.86 6.62 4.07
CA GLY A 248 -8.71 7.96 3.52
C GLY A 248 -8.30 7.99 2.05
N ILE A 249 -7.57 6.99 1.56
CA ILE A 249 -7.27 6.85 0.13
C ILE A 249 -8.52 6.61 -0.74
N MET A 250 -9.64 6.23 -0.11
CA MET A 250 -10.92 5.97 -0.76
C MET A 250 -11.91 7.13 -0.58
N ALA A 251 -11.51 8.23 0.07
CA ALA A 251 -12.32 9.42 0.29
C ALA A 251 -12.13 10.43 -0.84
#